data_AF-A0A150JVA6-F1
#
_entry.id   AF-A0A150JVA6-F1
#
_cell.length_a   1.000
_cell.length_b   1.000
_cell.length_c   1.000
_cell.angle_alpha   90.00
_cell.angle_beta   90.00
_cell.angle_gamma   90.00
#
_symmetry.space_group_name_H-M   'P 1'
#
loop_
_entity.id
_entity.type
_entity.pdbx_description
1 polymer ?
#
loop_
_entity_poly.entity_id
_entity_poly.type
_entity_poly.pdbx_seq_one_letter_code
_entity_poly.pdbx_strand_id
1 'polypeptide(L)' 'MFHTIAETGVSIYTVSTSEIKISCVIEERRLHEVIRSLHTVFGLDEHEYVFVTDVSNE' A
#
# COMPACT_ATOMS: atom_id res chain seq x y z
N MET A 1 -8.21 0.35 -1.99
CA MET A 1 -7.51 0.80 -3.22
C MET A 1 -8.12 2.05 -3.83
N PHE A 2 -9.18 1.97 -4.65
CA PHE A 2 -9.70 3.18 -5.33
C PHE A 2 -10.22 4.25 -4.38
N HIS A 3 -10.85 3.84 -3.28
CA HIS A 3 -11.24 4.75 -2.20
C HIS A 3 -10.02 5.50 -1.64
N THR A 4 -8.95 4.78 -1.29
CA THR A 4 -7.68 5.34 -0.82
C THR A 4 -7.07 6.33 -1.81
N ILE A 5 -7.11 6.03 -3.12
CA ILE A 5 -6.64 6.96 -4.16
C ILE A 5 -7.53 8.22 -4.20
N ALA A 6 -8.85 8.07 -4.07
CA ALA A 6 -9.77 9.20 -4.05
C ALA A 6 -9.57 10.10 -2.81
N GLU A 7 -9.30 9.52 -1.64
CA GLU A 7 -8.99 10.27 -0.40
C GLU A 7 -7.72 11.11 -0.53
N THR A 8 -6.73 10.64 -1.31
CA THR A 8 -5.56 11.47 -1.61
C THR A 8 -5.90 12.64 -2.53
N GLY A 9 -7.08 12.71 -3.16
CA GLY A 9 -7.46 13.79 -4.06
C GLY A 9 -6.78 13.71 -5.43
N VAL A 10 -6.40 12.50 -5.87
CA VAL A 10 -5.77 12.25 -7.17
C VAL A 10 -6.78 11.64 -8.14
N SER A 11 -6.86 12.19 -9.35
CA SER A 11 -7.69 11.63 -10.42
C SER A 11 -6.99 10.46 -11.12
N ILE A 12 -7.77 9.42 -11.43
CA ILE A 12 -7.30 8.28 -12.20
C ILE A 12 -7.66 8.48 -13.68
N TYR A 13 -6.67 8.47 -14.56
CA TYR A 13 -6.86 8.65 -15.99
C TYR A 13 -7.33 7.37 -16.67
N THR A 14 -6.66 6.25 -16.37
CA THR A 14 -6.92 4.94 -16.96
C THR A 14 -6.76 3.86 -15.91
N VAL A 15 -7.61 2.83 -16.00
CA VAL A 15 -7.51 1.61 -15.20
C VAL A 15 -7.44 0.41 -16.13
N SER A 16 -6.51 -0.51 -15.88
CA SER A 16 -6.42 -1.80 -16.54
C SER A 16 -6.28 -2.90 -15.49
N THR A 17 -7.09 -3.96 -15.61
CA THR A 17 -7.19 -5.03 -14.61
C THR A 17 -6.97 -6.40 -15.23
N SER A 18 -6.33 -7.29 -14.50
CA SER A 18 -6.30 -8.73 -14.71
C SER A 18 -6.76 -9.44 -13.42
N GLU A 19 -6.84 -10.77 -13.45
CA GLU A 19 -7.24 -11.58 -12.29
C GLU A 19 -6.36 -11.34 -11.05
N ILE A 20 -5.09 -11.00 -11.26
CA ILE A 20 -4.10 -10.84 -10.17
C ILE A 20 -3.49 -9.45 -10.08
N LYS A 21 -3.82 -8.53 -10.98
CA LYS A 21 -3.15 -7.22 -11.06
C LYS A 21 -4.10 -6.11 -11.45
N ILE A 22 -3.96 -4.96 -10.80
CA ILE A 22 -4.62 -3.71 -11.19
C ILE A 22 -3.52 -2.69 -11.49
N SER A 23 -3.61 -2.03 -12.64
CA SER A 23 -2.71 -0.95 -13.05
C SER A 23 -3.52 0.33 -13.29
N CYS A 24 -3.08 1.45 -12.71
CA CYS A 24 -3.73 2.74 -12.84
C CYS A 24 -2.74 3.80 -13.32
N VAL A 25 -3.21 4.72 -14.17
CA VAL A 25 -2.44 5.88 -14.61
C VAL A 25 -2.93 7.11 -13.83
N ILE A 26 -2.02 7.82 -13.18
CA ILE A 26 -2.27 9.00 -12.34
C ILE A 26 -1.19 10.07 -12.58
N GLU A 27 -1.39 11.28 -12.06
CA GLU A 27 -0.38 12.34 -12.13
C GLU A 27 0.86 12.00 -11.28
N GLU A 28 2.05 12.21 -11.85
CA GLU A 28 3.33 11.87 -11.23
C GLU A 28 3.61 12.65 -9.93
N ARG A 29 3.17 13.91 -9.84
CA ARG A 29 3.46 14.80 -8.70
C ARG A 29 3.02 14.22 -7.35
N ARG A 30 2.01 13.36 -7.33
CA ARG A 30 1.44 12.77 -6.11
C ARG A 30 1.65 11.26 -6.02
N LEU A 31 2.48 10.70 -6.89
CA LEU A 31 2.74 9.27 -6.98
C LEU A 31 3.19 8.68 -5.63
N HIS A 32 4.13 9.35 -4.94
CA HIS A 32 4.67 8.84 -3.67
C HIS A 32 3.64 8.81 -2.55
N GLU A 33 2.78 9.83 -2.45
CA GLU A 33 1.69 9.88 -1.46
C GLU A 33 0.70 8.75 -1.72
N VAL A 34 0.29 8.56 -2.98
CA VAL A 34 -0.64 7.48 -3.35
C VAL A 34 -0.05 6.11 -3.06
N ILE A 35 1.20 5.86 -3.45
CA ILE A 35 1.86 4.57 -3.20
C ILE A 35 1.96 4.30 -1.70
N ARG A 36 2.35 5.28 -0.89
CA ARG A 36 2.46 5.11 0.56
C ARG A 36 1.11 4.80 1.20
N SER A 37 0.07 5.55 0.87
CA SER A 37 -1.29 5.29 1.38
C SER A 37 -1.79 3.91 0.97
N LEU A 38 -1.46 3.46 -0.25
CA LEU A 38 -1.79 2.10 -0.68
C LEU A 38 -1.00 1.05 0.10
N HIS A 39 0.31 1.21 0.30
CA HIS A 39 1.11 0.28 1.09
C HIS A 39 0.56 0.12 2.50
N THR A 40 0.23 1.23 3.18
CA THR A 40 -0.35 1.22 4.53
C THR A 40 -1.71 0.54 4.58
N VAL A 41 -2.63 0.84 3.65
CA VAL A 41 -3.96 0.19 3.61
C VAL A 41 -3.87 -1.31 3.31
N PHE A 42 -2.81 -1.74 2.63
CA PHE A 42 -2.55 -3.15 2.34
C PHE A 42 -1.58 -3.83 3.32
N GLY A 43 -1.08 -3.12 4.34
CA GLY A 43 -0.13 -3.66 5.33
C GLY A 43 1.23 -4.07 4.75
N LEU A 44 1.64 -3.48 3.62
CA LEU A 44 2.90 -3.82 2.93
C LEU A 44 4.11 -3.06 3.47
N ASP A 45 3.89 -2.11 4.37
CA ASP A 45 4.89 -1.33 5.08
C ASP A 45 5.19 -1.87 6.49
N GLU A 46 4.53 -2.94 6.93
CA GLU A 46 4.83 -3.59 8.20
C GLU A 46 6.05 -4.52 8.07
N HIS A 47 6.99 -4.34 9.01
CA HIS A 47 8.09 -5.27 9.22
C HIS A 47 7.73 -6.18 10.39
N GLU A 48 7.52 -7.46 10.11
CA GLU A 48 7.26 -8.48 11.11
C GLU A 48 8.56 -8.78 11.90
N TYR A 49 8.72 -8.12 13.05
CA TYR A 49 9.82 -8.39 13.97
C TYR A 49 9.37 -9.44 14.99
N VAL A 50 9.90 -10.67 14.86
CA VAL A 50 9.70 -11.71 15.87
C VAL A 50 10.81 -11.60 16.91
N PHE A 51 10.44 -11.22 18.13
CA PHE A 51 11.34 -11.28 19.28
C PHE A 51 11.26 -12.66 19.92
N VAL A 52 12.34 -13.43 19.83
CA VAL A 52 12.51 -14.66 20.63
C VAL A 52 12.88 -14.24 22.04
N THR A 53 11.99 -14.43 22.99
CA THR A 53 12.33 -14.34 24.41
C THR A 53 12.71 -15.74 24.88
N ASP A 54 14.01 -15.96 25.10
CA ASP A 54 14.50 -17.15 25.79
C ASP A 54 14.03 -17.10 27.25
N VAL A 55 12.91 -17.75 27.54
CA VAL A 55 12.55 -18.14 28.92
C VAL A 55 13.47 -19.28 29.34
N SER A 56 14.71 -18.93 29.69
CA SER A 56 15.53 -19.73 30.60
C SER A 56 14.91 -19.60 31.99
N ASN A 57 13.85 -20.37 32.21
CA ASN A 57 13.27 -20.56 33.53
C ASN A 57 14.23 -21.48 34.31
N GLU A 58 15.01 -20.90 35.22
CA GLU A 58 15.57 -21.62 36.38
C GLU A 58 14.46 -22.30 37.20
#